data_AF-A0A133U4H3-F1
#
_entry.id   AF-A0A133U4H3-F1
#
_cell.length_a   1.000
_cell.length_b   1.000
_cell.length_c   1.000
_cell.angle_alpha   90.00
_cell.angle_beta   90.00
_cell.angle_gamma   90.00
#
_symmetry.space_group_name_H-M   'P 1'
#
loop_
_entity.id
_entity.type
_entity.pdbx_description
1 polymer ?
#
loop_
_entity_poly.entity_id
_entity_poly.type
_entity_poly.pdbx_seq_one_letter_code
_entity_poly.pdbx_strand_id
1 'polypeptide(L)'
;MEKDEEKLKPKFYGSTTVGSRGQIVIPSELREELDIDSGEKLLFVRFPNRKREFLVMMPEALLYIEKFAKRLREKAELDEE
;
A
#
# COMPACT_ATOMS: atom_id res chain seq x y z
N MET A 1 6.06 -22.82 -5.50
CA MET A 1 6.69 -22.11 -4.38
C MET A 1 7.55 -20.95 -4.86
N GLU A 2 8.62 -21.14 -5.63
CA GLU A 2 9.45 -20.01 -6.13
C GLU A 2 8.67 -18.94 -6.93
N LYS A 3 7.75 -19.35 -7.82
CA LYS A 3 6.96 -18.43 -8.66
C LYS A 3 5.92 -17.58 -7.89
N ASP A 4 5.55 -17.97 -6.67
CA ASP A 4 4.56 -17.25 -5.88
C ASP A 4 5.23 -16.21 -4.96
N GLU A 5 6.47 -16.46 -4.51
CA GLU A 5 7.24 -15.51 -3.71
C GLU A 5 7.67 -14.27 -4.51
N GLU A 6 7.91 -14.40 -5.81
CA GLU A 6 8.32 -13.29 -6.67
C GLU A 6 7.20 -12.24 -6.83
N LYS A 7 5.92 -12.67 -6.77
CA LYS A 7 4.75 -11.77 -6.82
C LYS A 7 4.49 -11.02 -5.52
N LEU A 8 5.10 -11.43 -4.41
CA LEU A 8 4.88 -10.82 -3.09
C LEU A 8 5.95 -9.77 -2.73
N LYS A 9 7.02 -9.66 -3.52
CA LYS A 9 8.08 -8.68 -3.27
C LYS A 9 7.62 -7.29 -3.71
N PRO A 10 7.60 -6.29 -2.81
CA PRO A 10 7.27 -4.93 -3.20
C PRO A 10 8.33 -4.41 -4.17
N LYS A 11 7.87 -3.91 -5.34
CA LYS A 11 8.73 -3.21 -6.29
C LYS A 11 9.00 -1.79 -5.78
N PHE A 12 10.26 -1.38 -5.78
CA PHE A 12 10.68 -0.04 -5.37
C PHE A 12 10.76 0.88 -6.59
N TYR A 13 9.93 1.92 -6.63
CA TYR A 13 9.85 2.89 -7.73
C TYR A 13 10.69 4.16 -7.50
N GLY A 14 11.58 4.14 -6.50
CA GLY A 14 12.42 5.27 -6.13
C GLY A 14 11.93 6.06 -4.92
N SER A 15 12.52 7.23 -4.73
CA SER A 15 12.19 8.17 -3.65
C SER A 15 11.92 9.55 -4.23
N THR A 16 11.10 10.34 -3.53
CA THR A 16 10.76 11.71 -3.93
C THR A 16 10.87 12.63 -2.72
N THR A 17 10.95 13.94 -2.97
CA THR A 17 10.97 14.97 -1.94
C THR A 17 9.62 15.68 -1.85
N VAL A 18 9.30 16.21 -0.67
CA VAL A 18 8.12 17.06 -0.50
C VAL A 18 8.41 18.44 -1.09
N GLY A 19 7.58 18.86 -2.04
CA GLY A 19 7.68 20.20 -2.64
C GLY A 19 7.26 21.32 -1.68
N SER A 20 7.45 22.57 -2.11
CA SER A 20 7.21 23.77 -1.27
C SER A 20 5.79 23.93 -0.74
N ARG A 21 4.79 23.28 -1.35
CA ARG A 21 3.39 23.30 -0.93
C ARG A 21 2.94 22.00 -0.26
N GLY A 22 3.88 21.14 0.16
CA GLY A 22 3.55 19.85 0.75
C GLY A 22 3.17 18.77 -0.27
N GLN A 23 3.38 19.02 -1.57
CA GLN A 23 3.06 18.05 -2.63
C GLN A 23 4.13 16.97 -2.75
N ILE A 24 3.70 15.75 -3.07
CA ILE A 24 4.57 14.62 -3.45
C ILE A 24 4.28 14.24 -4.90
N VAL A 25 5.30 13.77 -5.61
CA VAL A 25 5.18 13.35 -7.01
C VAL A 25 5.10 11.82 -7.06
N ILE A 26 4.12 11.30 -7.78
CA ILE A 26 4.03 9.86 -8.09
C ILE A 26 5.04 9.57 -9.22
N PRO A 27 6.00 8.65 -9.04
CA PRO A 27 6.96 8.26 -10.08
C PRO A 27 6.24 7.88 -11.39
N SER A 28 6.78 8.26 -12.55
CA SER A 28 6.14 7.96 -13.85
C SER A 28 5.94 6.48 -14.08
N GLU A 29 6.94 5.66 -13.75
CA GLU A 29 6.84 4.20 -13.89
C GLU A 29 5.72 3.61 -13.03
N LEU A 30 5.50 4.15 -11.81
CA LEU A 30 4.40 3.72 -10.96
C LEU A 30 3.04 4.14 -11.53
N ARG A 31 2.95 5.33 -12.14
CA ARG A 31 1.71 5.79 -12.80
C ARG A 31 1.36 4.91 -13.99
N GLU A 32 2.34 4.58 -14.82
CA GLU A 32 2.16 3.73 -15.99
C GLU A 32 1.79 2.29 -15.61
N GLU A 33 2.45 1.71 -14.60
CA GLU A 33 2.19 0.32 -14.18
C GLU A 33 0.81 0.16 -13.53
N LEU A 34 0.33 1.18 -12.81
CA LEU A 34 -0.95 1.14 -12.09
C LEU A 34 -2.08 1.90 -12.79
N ASP A 35 -1.85 2.42 -14.01
CA ASP A 35 -2.82 3.20 -14.79
C ASP A 35 -3.41 4.38 -14.00
N ILE A 36 -2.55 5.10 -13.27
CA ILE A 36 -2.99 6.19 -12.39
C ILE A 36 -3.18 7.47 -13.20
N ASP A 37 -4.43 7.91 -13.24
CA ASP A 37 -4.86 9.08 -14.00
C ASP A 37 -5.09 10.34 -13.15
N SER A 38 -5.15 11.48 -13.83
CA SER A 38 -5.46 12.76 -13.18
C SER A 38 -6.91 12.78 -12.67
N GLY A 39 -7.09 13.16 -11.41
CA GLY A 39 -8.41 13.25 -10.76
C GLY A 39 -8.79 12.02 -9.96
N GLU A 40 -7.98 10.95 -10.02
CA GLU A 40 -8.13 9.81 -9.13
C GLU A 40 -7.92 10.18 -7.66
N LYS A 41 -8.62 9.46 -6.78
CA LYS A 41 -8.55 9.66 -5.34
C LYS A 41 -7.53 8.71 -4.73
N LEU A 42 -6.73 9.24 -3.80
CA LEU A 42 -5.81 8.46 -3.00
C LEU A 42 -6.17 8.60 -1.52
N LEU A 43 -5.95 7.53 -0.77
CA LEU A 43 -6.11 7.52 0.68
C LEU A 43 -4.76 7.78 1.34
N PHE A 44 -4.75 8.69 2.32
CA PHE A 44 -3.61 8.92 3.20
C PHE A 44 -3.92 8.31 4.56
N VAL A 45 -3.13 7.32 4.96
CA VAL A 45 -3.36 6.55 6.19
C VAL A 45 -2.16 6.68 7.11
N ARG A 46 -2.41 6.97 8.39
CA ARG A 46 -1.39 6.99 9.44
C ARG A 46 -1.74 5.96 10.50
N PHE A 47 -0.78 5.12 10.86
CA PHE A 47 -0.95 4.19 11.97
C PHE A 47 -0.79 4.89 13.33
N PRO A 48 -1.66 4.58 14.31
CA PRO A 48 -1.42 4.96 15.70
C PRO A 48 -0.01 4.53 16.14
N ASN A 49 0.62 5.33 17.01
CA ASN A 49 1.93 5.03 17.61
C ASN A 49 3.15 5.03 16.69
N ARG A 50 3.03 5.33 15.39
CA ARG A 50 4.19 5.56 14.50
C ARG A 50 4.45 7.04 14.28
N LYS A 51 5.72 7.45 14.42
CA LYS A 51 6.16 8.84 14.24
C LYS A 51 6.68 9.02 12.82
N ARG A 52 6.10 9.97 12.08
CA ARG A 52 6.51 10.37 10.71
C ARG A 52 6.37 9.29 9.63
N GLU A 53 5.46 8.33 9.82
CA GLU A 53 5.13 7.32 8.82
C GLU A 53 3.66 7.46 8.39
N PHE A 54 3.42 7.44 7.08
CA PHE A 54 2.09 7.34 6.50
C PHE A 54 2.16 6.49 5.23
N LEU A 55 1.03 5.91 4.85
CA LEU A 55 0.85 5.21 3.59
C LEU A 55 -0.05 6.03 2.67
N VAL A 56 0.21 5.92 1.38
CA VAL A 56 -0.67 6.40 0.32
C VAL A 56 -1.09 5.19 -0.51
N MET A 57 -2.38 5.03 -0.75
CA MET A 57 -2.89 3.89 -1.51
C MET A 57 -4.19 4.21 -2.25
N MET A 58 -4.49 3.41 -3.27
CA MET A 58 -5.78 3.44 -3.95
C MET A 58 -6.91 3.00 -2.98
N PRO A 59 -8.12 3.58 -3.06
CA PRO A 59 -9.25 3.22 -2.19
C PRO A 59 -9.58 1.72 -2.15
N GLU A 60 -9.43 1.04 -3.29
CA GLU A 60 -9.66 -0.39 -3.48
C GLU A 60 -8.80 -1.25 -2.54
N ALA A 61 -7.64 -0.72 -2.13
CA ALA A 61 -6.72 -1.40 -1.23
C ALA A 61 -7.31 -1.63 0.17
N LEU A 62 -8.30 -0.84 0.61
CA LEU A 62 -8.98 -1.06 1.90
C LEU A 62 -9.68 -2.41 1.94
N LEU A 63 -10.36 -2.80 0.86
CA LEU A 63 -11.05 -4.08 0.78
C LEU A 63 -10.06 -5.25 0.90
N TYR A 64 -8.86 -5.10 0.33
CA TYR A 64 -7.80 -6.10 0.47
C TYR A 64 -7.28 -6.18 1.90
N ILE A 65 -7.08 -5.03 2.58
CA ILE A 65 -6.66 -4.99 3.98
C ILE A 65 -7.70 -5.67 4.88
N GLU A 66 -8.99 -5.39 4.69
CA GLU A 66 -10.06 -6.01 5.48
C GLU A 66 -10.10 -7.53 5.28
N LYS A 67 -10.04 -8.00 4.03
CA LYS A 67 -9.98 -9.44 3.71
C LYS A 67 -8.73 -10.10 4.29
N PHE A 68 -7.59 -9.43 4.21
CA PHE A 68 -6.34 -9.91 4.77
C PHE A 68 -6.40 -10.01 6.30
N ALA A 69 -6.90 -8.98 6.97
CA ALA A 69 -7.07 -8.96 8.42
C ALA A 69 -8.02 -10.06 8.91
N LYS A 70 -9.12 -10.30 8.17
CA LYS A 70 -10.05 -11.40 8.45
C LYS A 70 -9.34 -12.76 8.38
N ARG A 71 -8.59 -13.02 7.30
CA ARG A 71 -7.82 -14.26 7.12
C ARG A 71 -6.76 -14.47 8.22
N LEU A 72 -6.13 -13.40 8.69
CA LEU A 72 -5.17 -13.50 9.79
C LEU A 72 -5.82 -13.92 11.10
N ARG A 73 -7.03 -13.39 11.40
CA ARG A 73 -7.79 -13.78 12.60
C ARG A 73 -8.21 -15.25 12.53
N GLU A 74 -8.79 -15.66 11.41
CA GLU A 74 -9.21 -17.05 11.19
C GLU A 74 -8.05 -18.03 11.35
N LYS A 75 -6.85 -17.69 10.87
CA LYS A 75 -5.66 -18.53 11.05
C LYS A 75 -5.14 -18.53 12.49
N ALA A 76 -5.12 -17.38 13.16
CA ALA A 76 -4.69 -17.30 14.55
C ALA A 76 -5.60 -18.13 15.49
N GLU A 77 -6.90 -18.20 15.19
CA GLU A 77 -7.87 -19.03 15.92
C GLU A 77 -7.69 -20.53 15.66
N LEU A 78 -7.15 -20.93 14.51
CA LEU A 78 -6.89 -22.33 14.14
C LEU A 78 -5.57 -22.88 14.70
N ASP A 79 -4.62 -22.00 15.05
CA ASP A 79 -3.33 -22.39 15.67
C ASP A 79 -3.45 -22.56 17.21
N GLU A 80 -4.63 -22.27 17.80
CA GLU A 80 -4.93 -22.45 19.23
C GLU A 80 -5.69 -23.77 19.55
N GLU A 81 -6.08 -24.57 18.54
CA GLU A 81 -6.68 -25.92 18.67
C GLU A 81 -5.69 -27.05 18.33
#